data_AF-A0A6L9YVB8-F1
#
_entry.id   AF-A0A6L9YVB8-F1
#
_cell.length_a   1.000
_cell.length_b   1.000
_cell.length_c   1.000
_cell.angle_alpha   90.00
_cell.angle_beta   90.00
_cell.angle_gamma   90.00
#
_symmetry.space_group_name_H-M   'P 1'
#
loop_
_entity.id
_entity.type
_entity.pdbx_description
1 polymer ?
#
loop_
_entity_poly.entity_id
_entity_poly.type
_entity_poly.pdbx_seq_one_letter_code
_entity_poly.pdbx_strand_id
1 'polypeptide(L)'
;MPIASCLARSAITVAAAAEVEATKGVITAMASLQQSQASVRAEQANQARALASLAQAKADMKKAIAARNLAETEMKRYQRLWQQGVVSASDRDRAVTQFQDAQAAVEAAEAGIVSAQSQIRAAQASLEAARGELIAAQAQIDTAESAVSSAKAQLNKRNVILKDTVLRAPFDGIVAYLNIREGL
;
A
#
# COMPACT_ATOMS: atom_id res chain seq x y z
N MET A 1 -3.33 41.79 42.71
CA MET A 1 -2.32 41.04 41.93
C MET A 1 -2.93 40.02 40.93
N PRO A 2 -3.76 40.40 39.93
CA PRO A 2 -4.38 39.41 39.03
C PRO A 2 -3.58 39.11 37.74
N ILE A 3 -2.59 39.93 37.38
CA ILE A 3 -2.01 39.94 36.01
C ILE A 3 -1.01 38.80 35.79
N ALA A 4 -0.14 38.49 36.76
CA ALA A 4 0.84 37.40 36.65
C ALA A 4 0.19 36.00 36.64
N SER A 5 -0.86 35.82 37.43
CA SER A 5 -1.69 34.59 37.44
C SER A 5 -2.44 34.40 36.12
N CYS A 6 -2.94 35.48 35.52
CA CYS A 6 -3.66 35.43 34.24
C CYS A 6 -2.74 35.05 33.06
N LEU A 7 -1.51 35.58 33.01
CA LEU A 7 -0.50 35.27 31.98
C LEU A 7 0.01 33.82 32.06
N ALA A 8 0.24 33.31 33.25
CA ALA A 8 0.67 31.92 33.44
C ALA A 8 -0.43 30.93 33.05
N ARG A 9 -1.70 31.28 33.34
CA ARG A 9 -2.86 30.46 32.99
C ARG A 9 -3.16 30.48 31.49
N SER A 10 -3.00 31.62 30.81
CA SER A 10 -3.13 31.71 29.35
C SER A 10 -2.02 30.96 28.61
N ALA A 11 -0.80 30.93 29.15
CA ALA A 11 0.30 30.15 28.57
C ALA A 11 0.05 28.63 28.63
N ILE A 12 -0.62 28.14 29.67
CA ILE A 12 -0.99 26.72 29.79
C ILE A 12 -2.13 26.37 28.84
N THR A 13 -3.12 27.25 28.65
CA THR A 13 -4.20 27.00 27.67
C THR A 13 -3.67 26.95 26.24
N VAL A 14 -2.67 27.78 25.90
CA VAL A 14 -2.02 27.73 24.58
C VAL A 14 -1.19 26.45 24.42
N ALA A 15 -0.49 26.02 25.46
CA ALA A 15 0.26 24.76 25.44
C ALA A 15 -0.68 23.52 25.39
N ALA A 16 -1.87 23.59 26.01
CA ALA A 16 -2.89 22.54 25.94
C ALA A 16 -3.52 22.47 24.55
N ALA A 17 -3.75 23.61 23.90
CA ALA A 17 -4.18 23.66 22.52
C ALA A 17 -3.13 23.05 21.56
N ALA A 18 -1.83 23.22 21.84
CA ALA A 18 -0.75 22.60 21.06
C ALA A 18 -0.74 21.07 21.16
N GLU A 19 -1.06 20.47 22.32
CA GLU A 19 -1.21 19.02 22.46
C GLU A 19 -2.44 18.50 21.69
N VAL A 20 -3.56 19.22 21.75
CA VAL A 20 -4.78 18.89 20.98
C VAL A 20 -4.51 18.94 19.47
N GLU A 21 -3.72 19.91 19.00
CA GLU A 21 -3.36 20.00 17.58
C GLU A 21 -2.38 18.88 17.16
N ALA A 22 -1.40 18.56 18.00
CA ALA A 22 -0.49 17.45 17.75
C ALA A 22 -1.22 16.10 17.71
N THR A 23 -2.22 15.88 18.58
CA THR A 23 -3.03 14.65 18.58
C THR A 23 -3.98 14.56 17.39
N LYS A 24 -4.53 15.68 16.91
CA LYS A 24 -5.23 15.72 15.60
C LYS A 24 -4.29 15.34 14.46
N GLY A 25 -3.03 15.79 14.50
CA GLY A 25 -1.99 15.37 13.56
C GLY A 25 -1.84 13.84 13.49
N VAL A 26 -1.80 13.17 14.64
CA VAL A 26 -1.78 11.71 14.72
C VAL A 26 -3.05 11.10 14.11
N ILE A 27 -4.24 11.62 14.42
CA ILE A 27 -5.51 11.13 13.84
C ILE A 27 -5.49 11.24 12.31
N THR A 28 -5.02 12.36 11.75
CA THR A 28 -4.92 12.54 10.30
C THR A 28 -3.89 11.60 9.67
N ALA A 29 -2.78 11.31 10.35
CA ALA A 29 -1.77 10.35 9.90
C ALA A 29 -2.26 8.89 10.00
N MET A 30 -3.07 8.56 11.01
CA MET A 30 -3.72 7.26 11.09
C MET A 30 -4.76 7.08 9.97
N ALA A 31 -5.48 8.14 9.61
CA ALA A 31 -6.39 8.12 8.47
C ALA A 31 -5.65 7.93 7.14
N SER A 32 -4.48 8.56 6.95
CA SER A 32 -3.66 8.31 5.76
C SER A 32 -3.09 6.89 5.73
N LEU A 33 -2.67 6.33 6.87
CA LEU A 33 -2.26 4.91 6.95
C LEU A 33 -3.40 3.96 6.56
N GLN A 34 -4.61 4.18 7.08
CA GLN A 34 -5.80 3.40 6.73
C GLN A 34 -6.05 3.44 5.21
N GLN A 35 -5.91 4.62 4.59
CA GLN A 35 -6.04 4.80 3.15
C GLN A 35 -4.96 4.03 2.38
N SER A 36 -3.69 4.14 2.77
CA SER A 36 -2.59 3.39 2.14
C SER A 36 -2.74 1.88 2.30
N GLN A 37 -3.23 1.40 3.45
CA GLN A 37 -3.55 -0.01 3.65
C GLN A 37 -4.68 -0.48 2.71
N ALA A 38 -5.70 0.35 2.50
CA ALA A 38 -6.76 0.04 1.53
C ALA A 38 -6.19 -0.03 0.10
N SER A 39 -5.29 0.88 -0.27
CA SER A 39 -4.58 0.84 -1.56
C SER A 39 -3.77 -0.44 -1.72
N VAL A 40 -3.00 -0.87 -0.70
CA VAL A 40 -2.24 -2.14 -0.75
C VAL A 40 -3.18 -3.34 -0.93
N ARG A 41 -4.32 -3.38 -0.25
CA ARG A 41 -5.31 -4.45 -0.44
C ARG A 41 -5.90 -4.46 -1.85
N ALA A 42 -6.16 -3.28 -2.43
CA ALA A 42 -6.63 -3.16 -3.80
C ALA A 42 -5.57 -3.68 -4.79
N GLU A 43 -4.30 -3.35 -4.61
CA GLU A 43 -3.21 -3.84 -5.46
C GLU A 43 -2.96 -5.35 -5.29
N GLN A 44 -3.14 -5.89 -4.09
CA GLN A 44 -3.12 -7.35 -3.86
C GLN A 44 -4.23 -8.04 -4.65
N ALA A 45 -5.43 -7.46 -4.69
CA ALA A 45 -6.51 -7.97 -5.53
C ALA A 45 -6.19 -7.85 -7.02
N ASN A 46 -5.53 -6.76 -7.46
CA ASN A 46 -5.06 -6.60 -8.84
C ASN A 46 -4.05 -7.69 -9.23
N GLN A 47 -3.10 -7.99 -8.34
CA GLN A 47 -2.14 -9.06 -8.53
C GLN A 47 -2.83 -10.43 -8.65
N ALA A 48 -3.81 -10.71 -7.78
CA ALA A 48 -4.59 -11.95 -7.84
C ALA A 48 -5.36 -12.07 -9.17
N ARG A 49 -5.94 -10.97 -9.67
CA ARG A 49 -6.59 -10.93 -10.99
C ARG A 49 -5.60 -11.20 -12.13
N ALA A 50 -4.40 -10.63 -12.08
CA ALA A 50 -3.36 -10.88 -13.08
C ALA A 50 -2.87 -12.34 -13.06
N LEU A 51 -2.74 -12.96 -11.88
CA LEU A 51 -2.42 -14.37 -11.74
C LEU A 51 -3.52 -15.28 -12.31
N ALA A 52 -4.79 -14.95 -12.09
CA ALA A 52 -5.91 -15.66 -12.68
C ALA A 52 -5.90 -15.56 -14.21
N SER A 53 -5.59 -14.38 -14.76
CA SER A 53 -5.41 -14.16 -16.20
C SER A 53 -4.30 -15.05 -16.78
N LEU A 54 -3.15 -15.16 -16.07
CA LEU A 54 -2.08 -16.08 -16.47
C LEU A 54 -2.52 -17.55 -16.45
N ALA A 55 -3.28 -17.96 -15.43
CA ALA A 55 -3.81 -19.33 -15.36
C ALA A 55 -4.74 -19.64 -16.55
N GLN A 56 -5.59 -18.68 -16.92
CA GLN A 56 -6.45 -18.78 -18.09
C GLN A 56 -5.63 -18.88 -19.39
N ALA A 57 -4.65 -17.99 -19.59
CA ALA A 57 -3.77 -18.02 -20.77
C ALA A 57 -3.00 -19.35 -20.89
N LYS A 58 -2.53 -19.92 -19.77
CA LYS A 58 -1.91 -21.25 -19.75
C LYS A 58 -2.89 -22.37 -20.11
N ALA A 59 -4.14 -22.28 -19.69
CA ALA A 59 -5.17 -23.25 -20.06
C ALA A 59 -5.47 -23.18 -21.57
N ASP A 60 -5.53 -21.96 -22.12
CA ASP A 60 -5.78 -21.75 -23.54
C ASP A 60 -4.59 -22.21 -24.40
N MET A 61 -3.34 -22.02 -23.94
CA MET A 61 -2.16 -22.62 -24.56
C MET A 61 -2.24 -24.16 -24.59
N LYS A 62 -2.65 -24.79 -23.48
CA LYS A 62 -2.82 -26.27 -23.46
C LYS A 62 -3.86 -26.74 -24.47
N LYS A 63 -4.99 -26.03 -24.60
CA LYS A 63 -6.01 -26.33 -25.62
C LYS A 63 -5.45 -26.18 -27.04
N ALA A 64 -4.70 -25.10 -27.30
CA ALA A 64 -4.08 -24.86 -28.60
C ALA A 64 -3.06 -25.95 -28.96
N ILE A 65 -2.23 -26.38 -28.00
CA ILE A 65 -1.27 -27.48 -28.19
C ILE A 65 -2.00 -28.79 -28.52
N ALA A 66 -3.08 -29.10 -27.80
CA ALA A 66 -3.87 -30.30 -28.07
C ALA A 66 -4.48 -30.26 -29.49
N ALA A 67 -5.00 -29.11 -29.91
CA ALA A 67 -5.52 -28.91 -31.27
C ALA A 67 -4.42 -29.04 -32.34
N ARG A 68 -3.24 -28.47 -32.10
CA ARG A 68 -2.07 -28.62 -32.98
C ARG A 68 -1.65 -30.07 -33.14
N ASN A 69 -1.57 -30.83 -32.05
CA ASN A 69 -1.16 -32.23 -32.08
C ASN A 69 -2.16 -33.10 -32.86
N LEU A 70 -3.46 -32.82 -32.72
CA LEU A 70 -4.51 -33.46 -33.51
C LEU A 70 -4.33 -33.14 -35.00
N ALA A 71 -4.19 -31.85 -35.35
CA ALA A 71 -4.00 -31.40 -36.72
C ALA A 71 -2.70 -31.96 -37.34
N GLU A 72 -1.63 -32.11 -36.56
CA GLU A 72 -0.38 -32.74 -36.99
C GLU A 72 -0.58 -34.21 -37.36
N THR A 73 -1.34 -34.93 -36.53
CA THR A 73 -1.65 -36.35 -36.76
C THR A 73 -2.50 -36.52 -38.01
N GLU A 74 -3.50 -35.64 -38.20
CA GLU A 74 -4.34 -35.62 -39.38
C GLU A 74 -3.54 -35.28 -40.63
N MET A 75 -2.74 -34.22 -40.61
CA MET A 75 -1.83 -33.85 -41.71
C MET A 75 -0.96 -35.03 -42.13
N LYS A 76 -0.29 -35.70 -41.17
CA LYS A 76 0.55 -36.89 -41.44
C LYS A 76 -0.27 -38.05 -42.02
N ARG A 77 -1.53 -38.22 -41.59
CA ARG A 77 -2.44 -39.25 -42.13
C ARG A 77 -2.81 -38.93 -43.57
N TYR A 78 -3.25 -37.70 -43.87
CA TYR A 78 -3.64 -37.29 -45.22
C TYR A 78 -2.45 -37.28 -46.20
N GLN A 79 -1.24 -36.96 -45.74
CA GLN A 79 -0.04 -37.09 -46.56
C GLN A 79 0.25 -38.54 -46.97
N ARG A 80 0.10 -39.51 -46.06
CA ARG A 80 0.25 -40.94 -46.39
C ARG A 80 -0.82 -41.42 -47.36
N LEU A 81 -2.08 -41.03 -47.14
CA LEU A 81 -3.19 -41.38 -48.03
C LEU A 81 -3.04 -40.76 -49.43
N TRP A 82 -2.45 -39.56 -49.51
CA TRP A 82 -2.12 -38.90 -50.78
C TRP A 82 -1.06 -39.66 -51.56
N GLN A 83 0.01 -40.11 -50.90
CA GLN A 83 1.04 -40.96 -51.51
C GLN A 83 0.48 -42.30 -52.01
N GLN A 84 -0.56 -42.81 -51.35
CA GLN A 84 -1.29 -44.02 -51.75
C GLN A 84 -2.34 -43.76 -52.86
N GLY A 85 -2.56 -42.51 -53.27
CA GLY A 85 -3.53 -42.13 -54.30
C GLY A 85 -5.00 -42.19 -53.88
N VAL A 86 -5.29 -42.26 -52.57
CA VAL A 86 -6.65 -42.50 -52.04
C VAL A 86 -7.42 -41.21 -51.75
N VAL A 87 -6.74 -40.07 -51.66
CA VAL A 87 -7.34 -38.73 -51.40
C VAL A 87 -6.94 -37.74 -52.48
N SER A 88 -7.64 -36.59 -52.56
CA SER A 88 -7.29 -35.53 -53.50
C SER A 88 -6.17 -34.62 -52.98
N ALA A 89 -5.51 -33.87 -53.87
CA ALA A 89 -4.52 -32.87 -53.48
C ALA A 89 -5.14 -31.79 -52.58
N SER A 90 -6.39 -31.41 -52.87
CA SER A 90 -7.16 -30.45 -52.07
C SER A 90 -7.36 -30.92 -50.63
N ASP A 91 -7.61 -32.22 -50.40
CA ASP A 91 -7.81 -32.74 -49.04
C ASP A 91 -6.50 -32.74 -48.23
N ARG A 92 -5.38 -33.07 -48.89
CA ARG A 92 -4.05 -32.98 -48.28
C ARG A 92 -3.68 -31.53 -47.96
N ASP A 93 -3.93 -30.61 -48.88
CA ASP A 93 -3.63 -29.19 -48.68
C ASP A 93 -4.49 -28.59 -47.56
N ARG A 94 -5.78 -28.93 -47.48
CA ARG A 94 -6.64 -28.55 -46.34
C ARG A 94 -6.07 -29.01 -45.00
N ALA A 95 -5.58 -30.25 -44.91
CA ALA A 95 -4.99 -30.77 -43.67
C ALA A 95 -3.67 -30.06 -43.31
N VAL A 96 -2.87 -29.66 -44.30
CA VAL A 96 -1.64 -28.87 -44.08
C VAL A 96 -1.99 -27.48 -43.59
N THR A 97 -2.94 -26.79 -44.23
CA THR A 97 -3.41 -25.47 -43.78
C THR A 97 -3.98 -25.53 -42.37
N GLN A 98 -4.79 -26.54 -42.06
CA GLN A 98 -5.34 -26.74 -40.71
C GLN A 98 -4.25 -26.89 -39.63
N PHE A 99 -3.14 -27.57 -39.95
CA PHE A 99 -2.00 -27.67 -39.04
C PHE A 99 -1.28 -26.32 -38.88
N GLN A 100 -1.09 -25.57 -39.98
CA GLN A 100 -0.49 -24.23 -39.94
C GLN A 100 -1.33 -23.26 -39.10
N ASP A 101 -2.66 -23.27 -39.27
CA ASP A 101 -3.59 -22.47 -38.47
C ASP A 101 -3.52 -22.84 -36.98
N ALA A 102 -3.48 -24.13 -36.68
CA ALA A 102 -3.33 -24.60 -35.30
C ALA A 102 -1.96 -24.25 -34.69
N GLN A 103 -0.90 -24.20 -35.50
CA GLN A 103 0.42 -23.73 -35.06
C GLN A 103 0.40 -22.22 -34.76
N ALA A 104 -0.20 -21.41 -35.64
CA ALA A 104 -0.38 -19.99 -35.40
C ALA A 104 -1.22 -19.72 -34.14
N ALA A 105 -2.23 -20.57 -33.85
CA ALA A 105 -3.00 -20.48 -32.61
C ALA A 105 -2.17 -20.76 -31.35
N VAL A 106 -1.18 -21.67 -31.41
CA VAL A 106 -0.24 -21.90 -30.30
C VAL A 106 0.64 -20.67 -30.08
N GLU A 107 1.20 -20.11 -31.15
CA GLU A 107 2.03 -18.89 -31.08
C GLU A 107 1.24 -17.70 -30.51
N ALA A 108 -0.03 -17.55 -30.91
CA ALA A 108 -0.93 -16.54 -30.35
C ALA A 108 -1.18 -16.76 -28.85
N ALA A 109 -1.36 -18.01 -28.41
CA ALA A 109 -1.55 -18.34 -27.01
C ALA A 109 -0.27 -18.11 -26.17
N GLU A 110 0.91 -18.38 -26.73
CA GLU A 110 2.20 -18.07 -26.12
C GLU A 110 2.39 -16.56 -25.93
N ALA A 111 2.08 -15.77 -26.96
CA ALA A 111 2.07 -14.31 -26.86
C ALA A 111 1.09 -13.83 -25.77
N GLY A 112 -0.07 -14.48 -25.64
CA GLY A 112 -1.03 -14.25 -24.56
C GLY A 112 -0.43 -14.48 -23.17
N ILE A 113 0.36 -15.55 -22.98
CA ILE A 113 1.07 -15.81 -21.73
C ILE A 113 2.10 -14.73 -21.43
N VAL A 114 2.89 -14.30 -22.43
CA VAL A 114 3.89 -13.23 -22.26
C VAL A 114 3.22 -11.91 -21.87
N SER A 115 2.07 -11.61 -22.46
CA SER A 115 1.24 -10.46 -22.08
C SER A 115 0.75 -10.56 -20.63
N ALA A 116 0.18 -11.71 -20.23
CA ALA A 116 -0.27 -11.94 -18.86
C ALA A 116 0.88 -11.86 -17.83
N GLN A 117 2.07 -12.35 -18.17
CA GLN A 117 3.27 -12.21 -17.32
C GLN A 117 3.69 -10.75 -17.17
N SER A 118 3.60 -9.96 -18.25
CA SER A 118 3.87 -8.52 -18.19
C SER A 118 2.86 -7.79 -17.29
N GLN A 119 1.59 -8.19 -17.33
CA GLN A 119 0.57 -7.66 -16.42
C GLN A 119 0.86 -8.00 -14.95
N ILE A 120 1.35 -9.22 -14.66
CA ILE A 120 1.77 -9.58 -13.30
C ILE A 120 2.93 -8.71 -12.83
N ARG A 121 3.95 -8.48 -13.68
CA ARG A 121 5.07 -7.59 -13.34
C ARG A 121 4.60 -6.16 -13.06
N ALA A 122 3.69 -5.63 -13.87
CA ALA A 122 3.10 -4.31 -13.65
C ALA A 122 2.30 -4.23 -12.34
N ALA A 123 1.52 -5.26 -12.03
CA ALA A 123 0.78 -5.35 -10.77
C ALA A 123 1.72 -5.47 -9.55
N GLN A 124 2.82 -6.22 -9.67
CA GLN A 124 3.84 -6.30 -8.63
C GLN A 124 4.52 -4.95 -8.37
N ALA A 125 4.92 -4.23 -9.43
CA ALA A 125 5.50 -2.90 -9.29
C ALA A 125 4.52 -1.90 -8.63
N SER A 126 3.24 -1.97 -8.99
CA SER A 126 2.19 -1.13 -8.39
C SER A 126 1.98 -1.46 -6.90
N LEU A 127 2.04 -2.74 -6.54
CA LEU A 127 1.96 -3.20 -5.16
C LEU A 127 3.18 -2.78 -4.33
N GLU A 128 4.38 -2.80 -4.91
CA GLU A 128 5.59 -2.29 -4.27
C GLU A 128 5.51 -0.79 -4.03
N ALA A 129 5.01 -0.01 -5.00
CA ALA A 129 4.76 1.41 -4.83
C ALA A 129 3.77 1.69 -3.68
N ALA A 130 2.64 0.97 -3.64
CA ALA A 130 1.65 1.09 -2.57
C ALA A 130 2.22 0.70 -1.20
N ARG A 131 3.11 -0.30 -1.13
CA ARG A 131 3.84 -0.63 0.11
C ARG A 131 4.79 0.49 0.54
N GLY A 132 5.47 1.13 -0.41
CA GLY A 132 6.29 2.31 -0.16
C GLY A 132 5.48 3.45 0.46
N GLU A 133 4.29 3.71 -0.07
CA GLU A 133 3.36 4.71 0.50
C GLU A 133 2.92 4.34 1.92
N LEU A 134 2.66 3.06 2.21
CA LEU A 134 2.32 2.60 3.55
C LEU A 134 3.46 2.86 4.54
N ILE A 135 4.71 2.58 4.16
CA ILE A 135 5.88 2.87 4.99
C ILE A 135 6.00 4.38 5.24
N ALA A 136 5.79 5.21 4.22
CA ALA A 136 5.80 6.65 4.35
C ALA A 136 4.69 7.14 5.31
N ALA A 137 3.48 6.59 5.22
CA ALA A 137 2.38 6.91 6.13
C ALA A 137 2.69 6.47 7.57
N GLN A 138 3.36 5.34 7.77
CA GLN A 138 3.80 4.91 9.10
C GLN A 138 4.84 5.89 9.69
N ALA A 139 5.82 6.32 8.89
CA ALA A 139 6.79 7.33 9.31
C ALA A 139 6.12 8.67 9.66
N GLN A 140 5.03 9.04 8.98
CA GLN A 140 4.23 10.21 9.35
C GLN A 140 3.56 10.06 10.71
N ILE A 141 3.10 8.86 11.07
CA ILE A 141 2.57 8.60 12.43
C ILE A 141 3.67 8.77 13.47
N ASP A 142 4.84 8.15 13.25
CA ASP A 142 5.96 8.21 14.21
C ASP A 142 6.42 9.67 14.45
N THR A 143 6.47 10.48 13.39
CA THR A 143 6.78 11.92 13.51
C THR A 143 5.69 12.70 14.22
N ALA A 144 4.41 12.42 13.96
CA ALA A 144 3.28 13.02 14.66
C ALA A 144 3.25 12.65 16.15
N GLU A 145 3.54 11.40 16.49
CA GLU A 145 3.66 10.93 17.88
C GLU A 145 4.81 11.60 18.62
N SER A 146 5.96 11.77 17.95
CA SER A 146 7.10 12.52 18.48
C SER A 146 6.74 13.98 18.75
N ALA A 147 5.94 14.60 17.87
CA ALA A 147 5.43 15.95 18.07
C ALA A 147 4.49 16.03 19.28
N VAL A 148 3.61 15.04 19.47
CA VAL A 148 2.74 14.94 20.67
C VAL A 148 3.58 14.81 21.94
N SER A 149 4.60 13.97 21.95
CA SER A 149 5.49 13.78 23.10
C SER A 149 6.21 15.09 23.48
N SER A 150 6.72 15.80 22.48
CA SER A 150 7.33 17.13 22.67
C SER A 150 6.34 18.15 23.25
N ALA A 151 5.13 18.21 22.70
CA ALA A 151 4.07 19.10 23.19
C ALA A 151 3.69 18.79 24.66
N LYS A 152 3.58 17.50 25.02
CA LYS A 152 3.36 17.05 26.40
C LYS A 152 4.50 17.46 27.34
N ALA A 153 5.75 17.30 26.91
CA ALA A 153 6.91 17.72 27.71
C ALA A 153 6.92 19.24 27.95
N GLN A 154 6.57 20.03 26.93
CA GLN A 154 6.43 21.48 27.06
C GLN A 154 5.33 21.86 28.05
N LEU A 155 4.17 21.18 27.98
CA LEU A 155 3.08 21.36 28.94
C LEU A 155 3.51 21.05 30.37
N ASN A 156 4.18 19.92 30.58
CA ASN A 156 4.69 19.55 31.89
C ASN A 156 5.65 20.60 32.46
N LYS A 157 6.58 21.10 31.63
CA LYS A 157 7.49 22.18 32.04
C LYS A 157 6.72 23.44 32.46
N ARG A 158 5.68 23.84 31.72
CA ARG A 158 4.84 25.00 32.07
C ARG A 158 4.06 24.77 33.38
N ASN A 159 3.55 23.56 33.60
CA ASN A 159 2.85 23.19 34.83
C ASN A 159 3.77 23.21 36.05
N VAL A 160 5.02 22.75 35.91
CA VAL A 160 6.03 22.83 37.00
C VAL A 160 6.33 24.28 37.33
N ILE A 161 6.61 25.12 36.33
CA ILE A 161 6.87 26.56 36.54
C ILE A 161 5.68 27.23 37.24
N LEU A 162 4.43 26.91 36.85
CA LEU A 162 3.25 27.44 37.54
C LEU A 162 3.21 27.03 39.02
N LYS A 163 3.52 25.77 39.35
CA LYS A 163 3.59 25.31 40.74
C LYS A 163 4.67 26.07 41.52
N ASP A 164 5.81 26.31 40.90
CA ASP A 164 6.93 27.05 41.51
C ASP A 164 6.60 28.54 41.75
N THR A 165 5.59 29.10 41.07
CA THR A 165 5.14 30.48 41.33
C THR A 165 4.28 30.64 42.60
N VAL A 166 3.84 29.54 43.21
CA VAL A 166 3.07 29.58 44.46
C VAL A 166 3.93 29.06 45.59
N LEU A 167 4.45 29.97 46.40
CA LEU A 167 5.25 29.61 47.57
C LEU A 167 4.35 29.02 48.66
N ARG A 168 4.53 27.72 48.96
CA ARG A 168 3.79 27.02 50.03
C ARG A 168 4.76 26.57 51.10
N ALA A 169 4.35 26.67 52.37
CA ALA A 169 5.17 26.26 53.50
C ALA A 169 5.44 24.74 53.45
N PRO A 170 6.70 24.28 53.64
CA PRO A 170 7.05 22.87 53.62
C PRO A 170 6.62 22.11 54.89
N PHE A 171 6.38 22.82 55.99
CA PHE A 171 5.90 22.28 57.27
C PHE A 171 5.10 23.35 58.02
N ASP A 172 4.33 22.92 59.03
CA ASP A 172 3.54 23.81 59.89
C ASP A 172 4.43 24.63 60.83
N GLY A 173 4.23 25.95 60.90
CA GLY A 173 5.05 26.85 61.73
C GLY A 173 4.59 28.31 61.68
N ILE A 174 5.36 29.20 62.33
CA ILE A 174 5.15 30.65 62.31
C ILE A 174 6.22 31.34 61.46
N VAL A 175 5.83 32.35 60.66
CA VAL A 175 6.75 33.10 59.80
C VAL A 175 7.54 34.09 60.67
N ALA A 176 8.85 33.90 60.81
CA ALA A 176 9.71 34.75 61.65
C ALA A 176 10.02 36.12 61.01
N TYR A 177 10.28 36.14 59.69
CA TYR A 177 10.55 37.38 58.93
C TYR A 177 10.00 37.25 57.51
N LEU A 178 9.37 38.32 57.02
CA LEU A 178 8.79 38.37 55.67
C LEU A 178 9.38 39.57 54.92
N ASN A 179 10.34 39.30 54.02
CA ASN A 179 10.99 40.30 53.18
C ASN A 179 10.47 40.22 51.73
N ILE A 180 9.18 40.48 51.51
CA ILE A 180 8.60 40.61 50.16
C ILE A 180 8.03 42.01 49.96
N ARG A 181 8.17 42.52 48.74
CA ARG A 181 7.47 43.73 48.26
C ARG A 181 6.47 43.27 47.19
N GLU A 182 5.20 43.63 47.34
CA GLU A 182 4.19 43.31 46.35
C GLU A 182 4.38 44.17 45.10
N GLY A 183 4.73 43.52 44.00
CA GLY A 183 5.04 44.22 42.74
C GLY A 183 6.39 44.92 42.80
N LEU A 184 7.20 44.72 41.75
CA LEU A 184 8.25 45.67 41.40
C LEU A 184 7.59 46.91 40.77
#